data_AF-A0A817UKR2-F1
#
_entry.id   AF-A0A817UKR2-F1
#
_cell.length_a   1.000
_cell.length_b   1.000
_cell.length_c   1.000
_cell.angle_alpha   90.00
_cell.angle_beta   90.00
_cell.angle_gamma   90.00
#
_symmetry.space_group_name_H-M   'P 1'
#
loop_
_entity.id
_entity.type
_entity.pdbx_description
1 polymer ?
#
loop_
_entity_poly.entity_id
_entity_poly.type
_entity_poly.pdbx_seq_one_letter_code
_entity_poly.pdbx_strand_id
1 'polypeptide(L)'
;MSIYPSPTGVIIAIDLTYNLYSAFGNWFPGCKTLIQQAMAKIMKVNPALYVLRERIRQLFLKIIHPSVWTGQKRLGQLAKWKTAEKVVALIRSLPIEEQPKQIIVTRKGMLDPLEVHLLNFPNIVIKGSELQLPFQACLKVEKFGDLILKANEPQMVMFNLYDDWLKSISSFTAFSRLILILKALHVNNDRTRDVHRGATAAATATAPLPLWRWRRGSEITVKTFNKNGDEIIVNVRSNYERQTFASKTDWRIRAISTTNLYLRTNHIYVSSDDIKEADLRTQIAGYLYGISPPDNLKIKEIRCLILPPQRGTHEIVYLPNLLPQHEYIKVRKS
;
A
#
# COMPACT_ATOMS: atom_id res chain seq x y z
N MET A 1 -13.82 27.02 13.40
CA MET A 1 -13.05 28.09 14.07
C MET A 1 -12.73 27.58 15.47
N SER A 2 -11.47 27.60 15.91
CA SER A 2 -11.07 27.07 17.22
C SER A 2 -11.36 28.09 18.31
N ILE A 3 -12.00 27.68 19.40
CA ILE A 3 -12.36 28.54 20.52
C ILE A 3 -11.48 28.16 21.71
N TYR A 4 -10.72 29.12 22.24
CA TYR A 4 -9.91 28.95 23.44
C TYR A 4 -10.41 29.91 24.54
N PRO A 5 -10.41 29.48 25.81
CA PRO A 5 -10.92 30.29 26.92
C PRO A 5 -10.03 31.48 27.29
N SER A 6 -8.79 31.53 26.78
CA SER A 6 -7.83 32.61 27.02
C SER A 6 -6.87 32.74 25.83
N PRO A 7 -6.32 33.95 25.56
CA PRO A 7 -5.27 34.15 24.57
C PRO A 7 -3.91 33.54 25.00
N THR A 8 -3.74 33.16 26.27
CA THR A 8 -2.51 32.54 26.77
C THR A 8 -2.68 31.03 26.95
N GLY A 9 -1.85 30.24 26.25
CA GLY A 9 -1.81 28.79 26.40
C GLY A 9 -0.54 28.19 25.81
N VAL A 10 -0.37 26.88 26.01
CA VAL A 10 0.71 26.07 25.43
C VAL A 10 0.08 25.01 24.55
N ILE A 11 0.57 24.89 23.31
CA ILE A 11 0.25 23.81 22.40
C ILE A 11 1.37 22.78 22.51
N ILE A 12 1.02 21.52 22.78
CA ILE A 12 1.95 20.40 22.76
C ILE A 12 1.65 19.58 21.51
N ALA A 13 2.61 19.57 20.58
CA ALA A 13 2.59 18.72 19.42
C ALA A 13 3.32 17.42 19.74
N ILE A 14 2.65 16.28 19.55
CA ILE A 14 3.26 14.96 19.66
C ILE A 14 3.28 14.34 18.28
N ASP A 15 4.48 14.08 17.77
CA ASP A 15 4.65 13.29 16.57
C ASP A 15 4.64 11.80 16.96
N LEU A 16 3.49 11.16 16.75
CA LEU A 16 3.33 9.73 17.00
C LEU A 16 4.23 8.86 16.10
N THR A 17 4.70 9.39 14.97
CA THR A 17 5.54 8.72 13.98
C THR A 17 7.03 8.81 14.33
N TYR A 18 7.48 9.87 15.01
CA TYR A 18 8.89 9.96 15.44
C TYR A 18 9.10 9.92 16.95
N ASN A 19 8.02 9.78 17.75
CA ASN A 19 8.07 9.79 19.21
C ASN A 19 8.74 11.06 19.72
N LEU A 20 8.58 12.12 18.93
CA LEU A 20 9.05 13.45 19.20
C LEU A 20 7.88 14.22 19.80
N TYR A 21 8.21 15.14 20.68
CA TYR A 21 7.25 16.13 21.13
C TYR A 21 7.92 17.49 21.07
N SER A 22 7.11 18.50 20.81
CA SER A 22 7.51 19.89 20.95
C SER A 22 6.36 20.66 21.56
N ALA A 23 6.67 21.71 22.29
CA ALA A 23 5.67 22.56 22.89
C ALA A 23 5.94 24.01 22.51
N PHE A 24 4.89 24.71 22.10
CA PHE A 24 4.95 26.11 21.68
C PHE A 24 3.83 26.91 22.33
N GLY A 25 4.12 28.09 22.85
CA GLY A 25 3.13 28.96 23.49
C GLY A 25 3.71 29.80 24.62
N ASN A 26 2.82 30.31 25.47
CA ASN A 26 3.16 31.20 26.57
C ASN A 26 3.56 30.41 27.82
N TRP A 27 4.72 30.73 28.39
CA TRP A 27 5.28 30.04 29.56
C TRP A 27 5.36 30.98 30.75
N PHE A 28 4.74 30.61 31.86
CA PHE A 28 5.00 31.26 33.15
C PHE A 28 6.22 30.59 33.85
N PRO A 29 6.87 31.27 34.80
CA PRO A 29 8.05 30.75 35.49
C PRO A 29 7.84 29.33 36.05
N GLY A 30 8.78 28.41 35.78
CA GLY A 30 8.72 27.01 36.22
C GLY A 30 7.88 26.07 35.34
N CYS A 31 6.93 26.58 34.55
CA CYS A 31 6.06 25.77 33.70
C CYS A 31 6.83 24.99 32.62
N LYS A 32 7.82 25.62 31.99
CA LYS A 32 8.62 25.00 30.93
C LYS A 32 9.37 23.77 31.42
N THR A 33 10.02 23.89 32.59
CA THR A 33 10.76 22.79 33.23
C THR A 33 9.83 21.65 33.63
N LEU A 34 8.65 21.97 34.18
CA LEU A 34 7.64 20.99 34.54
C LEU A 34 7.15 20.20 33.32
N ILE A 35 6.81 20.88 32.22
CA ILE A 35 6.34 20.20 31.00
C ILE A 35 7.44 19.35 30.38
N GLN A 36 8.70 19.80 30.37
CA GLN A 36 9.83 19.01 29.86
C GLN A 36 10.01 17.70 30.65
N GLN A 37 9.99 17.76 31.99
CA GLN A 37 10.13 16.57 32.83
C GLN A 37 8.90 15.65 32.73
N ALA A 38 7.69 16.21 32.70
CA ALA A 38 6.45 15.45 32.55
C ALA A 38 6.40 14.74 31.20
N MET A 39 6.71 15.42 30.10
CA MET A 39 6.69 14.83 28.76
C MET A 39 7.77 13.76 28.59
N ALA A 40 8.97 13.96 29.14
CA ALA A 40 10.00 12.92 29.14
C ALA A 40 9.51 11.63 29.85
N LYS A 41 8.79 11.78 30.96
CA LYS A 41 8.20 10.64 31.68
C LYS A 41 7.02 10.01 30.93
N ILE A 42 6.11 10.81 30.38
CA ILE A 42 4.95 10.35 29.59
C ILE A 42 5.40 9.55 28.37
N MET A 43 6.41 10.05 27.63
CA MET A 43 6.93 9.39 26.43
C MET A 43 7.68 8.09 26.75
N LYS A 44 8.27 7.99 27.95
CA LYS A 44 8.96 6.78 28.44
C LYS A 44 8.00 5.75 29.05
N VAL A 45 6.92 6.19 29.68
CA VAL A 45 5.95 5.37 30.42
C VAL A 45 4.66 5.18 29.61
N ASN A 46 4.75 5.00 28.29
CA ASN A 46 3.60 4.52 27.52
C ASN A 46 3.77 3.04 27.10
N PRO A 47 3.65 2.07 28.05
CA PRO A 47 3.71 0.63 27.76
C PRO A 47 2.72 0.20 26.69
N ALA A 48 1.56 0.86 26.61
CA ALA A 48 0.52 0.52 25.64
C ALA A 48 1.01 0.71 24.20
N LEU A 49 1.79 1.76 23.93
CA LEU A 49 2.40 1.97 22.61
C LEU A 49 3.50 0.95 22.31
N TYR A 50 4.36 0.62 23.27
CA TYR A 50 5.40 -0.39 23.06
C TYR A 50 4.80 -1.78 22.78
N VAL A 51 3.82 -2.21 23.59
CA VAL A 51 3.11 -3.49 23.41
C VAL A 51 2.34 -3.51 22.09
N LEU A 52 1.68 -2.42 21.72
CA LEU A 52 1.02 -2.30 20.42
C LEU A 52 2.01 -2.45 19.26
N ARG A 53 3.18 -1.80 19.35
CA ARG A 53 4.23 -1.85 18.31
C ARG A 53 4.79 -3.26 18.12
N GLU A 54 5.00 -3.98 19.21
CA GLU A 54 5.49 -5.37 19.15
C GLU A 54 4.39 -6.36 18.70
N ARG A 55 3.13 -6.13 19.09
CA ARG A 55 2.01 -6.98 18.64
C ARG A 55 1.64 -6.75 17.18
N ILE A 56 1.74 -5.52 16.64
CA ILE A 56 1.48 -5.22 15.22
C ILE A 56 2.48 -5.91 14.28
N ARG A 57 3.65 -6.31 14.80
CA ARG A 57 4.59 -7.17 14.07
C ARG A 57 3.90 -8.41 13.50
N GLN A 58 3.08 -9.08 14.31
CA GLN A 58 2.39 -10.30 13.91
C GLN A 58 1.00 -9.96 13.35
N LEU A 59 0.84 -10.18 12.04
CA LEU A 59 -0.44 -10.07 11.36
C LEU A 59 -1.06 -11.46 11.24
N PHE A 60 -2.25 -11.63 11.80
CA PHE A 60 -3.13 -12.76 11.53
C PHE A 60 -4.10 -12.39 10.41
N LEU A 61 -3.82 -12.86 9.19
CA LEU A 61 -4.67 -12.63 8.02
C LEU A 61 -5.65 -13.79 7.87
N LYS A 62 -6.92 -13.58 8.26
CA LYS A 62 -8.00 -14.54 8.00
C LYS A 62 -8.65 -14.24 6.65
N ILE A 63 -8.61 -15.22 5.74
CA ILE A 63 -9.27 -15.14 4.44
C ILE A 63 -10.70 -15.67 4.59
N ILE A 64 -11.68 -14.86 4.15
CA ILE A 64 -13.10 -15.24 4.12
C ILE A 64 -13.47 -15.52 2.67
N HIS A 65 -13.68 -16.80 2.35
CA HIS A 65 -14.01 -17.24 0.99
C HIS A 65 -15.42 -16.79 0.57
N PRO A 66 -15.67 -16.52 -0.73
CA PRO A 66 -16.99 -16.08 -1.22
C PRO A 66 -18.16 -16.99 -0.86
N SER A 67 -17.92 -18.30 -0.67
CA SER A 67 -18.95 -19.25 -0.25
C SER A 67 -19.65 -18.89 1.06
N VAL A 68 -19.00 -18.12 1.94
CA VAL A 68 -19.59 -17.65 3.20
C VAL A 68 -20.77 -16.68 2.96
N TRP A 69 -20.79 -16.01 1.81
CA TRP A 69 -21.81 -15.01 1.47
C TRP A 69 -22.95 -15.58 0.63
N THR A 70 -22.80 -16.78 0.07
CA THR A 70 -23.80 -17.40 -0.80
C THR A 70 -25.12 -17.60 -0.06
N GLY A 71 -26.22 -17.12 -0.65
CA GLY A 71 -27.57 -17.23 -0.07
C GLY A 71 -27.85 -16.30 1.12
N GLN A 72 -26.90 -15.43 1.50
CA GLN A 72 -27.05 -14.53 2.64
C GLN A 72 -27.59 -13.16 2.24
N LYS A 73 -28.39 -12.56 3.13
CA LYS A 73 -28.90 -11.19 2.98
C LYS A 73 -28.21 -10.26 3.99
N ARG A 74 -28.26 -8.95 3.76
CA ARG A 74 -27.66 -7.92 4.64
C ARG A 74 -26.17 -8.14 4.91
N LEU A 75 -25.40 -8.37 3.84
CA LEU A 75 -23.97 -8.71 3.89
C LEU A 75 -23.12 -7.73 4.71
N GLY A 76 -23.45 -6.44 4.72
CA GLY A 76 -22.72 -5.44 5.51
C GLY A 76 -22.82 -5.65 7.02
N GLN A 77 -23.97 -6.12 7.53
CA GLN A 77 -24.12 -6.50 8.94
C GLN A 77 -23.44 -7.84 9.18
N LEU A 78 -23.74 -8.84 8.35
CA LEU A 78 -23.16 -10.19 8.46
C LEU A 78 -21.63 -10.16 8.50
N ALA A 79 -20.98 -9.31 7.69
CA ALA A 79 -19.53 -9.18 7.67
C ALA A 79 -18.94 -8.78 9.03
N LYS A 80 -19.62 -7.87 9.76
CA LYS A 80 -19.16 -7.43 11.09
C LYS A 80 -19.27 -8.56 12.11
N TRP A 81 -20.41 -9.27 12.13
CA TRP A 81 -20.65 -10.40 13.01
C TRP A 81 -19.71 -11.57 12.72
N LYS A 82 -19.52 -11.92 11.44
CA LYS A 82 -18.55 -12.95 11.04
C LYS A 82 -17.12 -12.57 11.39
N THR A 83 -16.76 -11.29 11.27
CA THR A 83 -15.44 -10.82 11.70
C THR A 83 -15.25 -11.01 13.21
N ALA A 84 -16.24 -10.61 14.02
CA ALA A 84 -16.19 -10.80 15.47
C ALA A 84 -16.10 -12.30 15.84
N GLU A 85 -16.90 -13.16 15.23
CA GLU A 85 -16.83 -14.61 15.39
C GLU A 85 -15.42 -15.16 15.15
N LYS A 86 -14.75 -14.72 14.07
CA LYS A 86 -13.38 -15.19 13.75
C LYS A 86 -12.32 -14.61 14.68
N VAL A 87 -12.48 -13.38 15.17
CA VAL A 87 -11.58 -12.81 16.20
C VAL A 87 -11.68 -13.62 17.48
N VAL A 88 -12.89 -13.98 17.92
CA VAL A 88 -13.08 -14.79 19.13
C VAL A 88 -12.55 -16.21 18.95
N ALA A 89 -12.74 -16.81 17.78
CA ALA A 89 -12.14 -18.12 17.47
C ALA A 89 -10.61 -18.09 17.55
N LEU A 90 -9.97 -17.00 17.07
CA LEU A 90 -8.52 -16.81 17.20
C LEU A 90 -8.11 -16.70 18.67
N ILE A 91 -8.80 -15.89 19.46
CA ILE A 91 -8.49 -15.74 20.90
C ILE A 91 -8.62 -17.07 21.64
N ARG A 92 -9.63 -17.87 21.31
CA ARG A 92 -9.82 -19.23 21.87
C ARG A 92 -8.70 -20.19 21.50
N SER A 93 -8.06 -20.01 20.34
CA SER A 93 -6.92 -20.85 19.93
C SER A 93 -5.61 -20.48 20.60
N LEU A 94 -5.51 -19.31 21.25
CA LEU A 94 -4.30 -18.88 21.94
C LEU A 94 -4.26 -19.40 23.38
N PRO A 95 -3.09 -19.82 23.89
CA PRO A 95 -2.87 -20.05 25.32
C PRO A 95 -3.27 -18.82 26.16
N ILE A 96 -3.71 -19.05 27.40
CA ILE A 96 -4.25 -18.00 28.28
C ILE A 96 -3.21 -16.87 28.49
N GLU A 97 -1.92 -17.20 28.48
CA GLU A 97 -0.80 -16.29 28.65
C GLU A 97 -0.64 -15.33 27.45
N GLU A 98 -1.00 -15.77 26.24
CA GLU A 98 -0.86 -15.00 25.01
C GLU A 98 -2.10 -14.17 24.68
N GLN A 99 -3.23 -14.49 25.31
CA GLN A 99 -4.51 -13.81 25.07
C GLN A 99 -4.39 -12.29 25.30
N PRO A 100 -5.01 -11.48 24.42
CA PRO A 100 -4.91 -10.04 24.52
C PRO A 100 -5.74 -9.52 25.69
N LYS A 101 -5.15 -8.69 26.56
CA LYS A 101 -5.89 -7.97 27.61
C LYS A 101 -6.77 -6.84 27.06
N GLN A 102 -6.44 -6.34 25.87
CA GLN A 102 -7.16 -5.24 25.23
C GLN A 102 -7.22 -5.45 23.72
N ILE A 103 -8.40 -5.20 23.14
CA ILE A 103 -8.64 -5.20 21.69
C ILE A 103 -8.99 -3.78 21.28
N ILE A 104 -8.31 -3.27 20.25
CA ILE A 104 -8.57 -1.95 19.69
C ILE A 104 -9.24 -2.13 18.33
N VAL A 105 -10.43 -1.56 18.16
CA VAL A 105 -11.14 -1.56 16.87
C VAL A 105 -10.98 -0.23 16.15
N THR A 106 -10.71 -0.30 14.86
CA THR A 106 -10.55 0.88 14.00
C THR A 106 -11.88 1.47 13.54
N ARG A 107 -12.96 0.69 13.57
CA ARG A 107 -14.30 1.11 13.14
C ARG A 107 -15.29 0.91 14.29
N LYS A 108 -16.02 1.96 14.65
CA LYS A 108 -17.00 1.93 15.76
C LYS A 108 -18.05 0.82 15.62
N GLY A 109 -18.49 0.53 14.39
CA GLY A 109 -19.47 -0.53 14.15
C GLY A 109 -18.98 -1.98 14.41
N MET A 110 -17.75 -2.17 14.87
CA MET A 110 -17.23 -3.46 15.34
C MET A 110 -17.33 -3.63 16.87
N LEU A 111 -17.67 -2.57 17.62
CA LEU A 111 -17.77 -2.63 19.08
C LEU A 111 -18.86 -3.62 19.51
N ASP A 112 -20.11 -3.38 19.13
CA ASP A 112 -21.25 -4.21 19.57
C ASP A 112 -21.08 -5.70 19.20
N PRO A 113 -20.70 -6.08 17.96
CA PRO A 113 -20.48 -7.50 17.63
C PRO A 113 -19.38 -8.15 18.48
N LEU A 114 -18.30 -7.42 18.79
CA LEU A 114 -17.23 -7.96 19.62
C LEU A 114 -17.64 -8.07 21.08
N GLU A 115 -18.37 -7.09 21.62
CA GLU A 115 -18.90 -7.13 22.99
C GLU A 115 -19.78 -8.36 23.20
N VAL A 116 -20.68 -8.65 22.26
CA VAL A 116 -21.56 -9.83 22.33
C VAL A 116 -20.77 -11.14 22.23
N HIS A 117 -19.79 -11.23 21.33
CA HIS A 117 -19.03 -12.48 21.15
C HIS A 117 -17.98 -12.72 22.25
N LEU A 118 -17.51 -11.66 22.93
CA LEU A 118 -16.48 -11.72 23.98
C LEU A 118 -17.04 -11.76 25.41
N LEU A 119 -18.35 -11.97 25.60
CA LEU A 119 -18.96 -12.13 26.94
C LEU A 119 -18.25 -13.19 27.82
N ASN A 120 -17.72 -14.25 27.20
CA ASN A 120 -16.99 -15.30 27.90
C ASN A 120 -15.54 -14.91 28.28
N PHE A 121 -15.10 -13.70 27.94
CA PHE A 121 -13.76 -13.18 28.17
C PHE A 121 -13.81 -11.86 28.94
N PRO A 122 -14.23 -11.88 30.23
CA PRO A 122 -14.48 -10.66 31.01
C PRO A 122 -13.23 -9.79 31.22
N ASN A 123 -12.04 -10.37 31.08
CA ASN A 123 -10.76 -9.68 31.27
C ASN A 123 -10.27 -8.94 30.02
N ILE A 124 -10.98 -9.04 28.88
CA ILE A 124 -10.58 -8.41 27.62
C ILE A 124 -11.33 -7.09 27.45
N VAL A 125 -10.60 -5.98 27.49
CA VAL A 125 -11.18 -4.65 27.29
C VAL A 125 -11.26 -4.32 25.80
N ILE A 126 -12.45 -3.99 25.30
CA ILE A 126 -12.66 -3.55 23.91
C ILE A 126 -12.63 -2.02 23.88
N LYS A 127 -11.81 -1.42 23.02
CA LYS A 127 -11.73 0.05 22.85
C LYS A 127 -11.85 0.45 21.39
N GLY A 128 -12.61 1.51 21.13
CA GLY A 128 -12.60 2.20 19.85
C GLY A 128 -11.34 3.06 19.67
N SER A 129 -10.77 3.06 18.47
CA SER A 129 -9.72 3.99 18.08
C SER A 129 -10.31 5.17 17.30
N GLU A 130 -9.94 6.39 17.68
CA GLU A 130 -10.18 7.60 16.87
C GLU A 130 -9.11 7.79 15.80
N LEU A 131 -7.97 7.09 15.93
CA LEU A 131 -6.91 7.12 14.94
C LEU A 131 -7.36 6.37 13.68
N GLN A 132 -7.39 7.07 12.55
CA GLN A 132 -7.61 6.50 11.23
C GLN A 132 -6.33 5.83 10.73
N LEU A 133 -6.10 4.59 11.16
CA LEU A 133 -4.97 3.79 10.73
C LEU A 133 -5.23 3.18 9.34
N PRO A 134 -4.31 3.33 8.37
CA PRO A 134 -4.52 2.92 6.98
C PRO A 134 -4.29 1.42 6.75
N PHE A 135 -4.70 0.54 7.67
CA PHE A 135 -4.47 -0.91 7.54
C PHE A 135 -5.18 -1.53 6.33
N GLN A 136 -6.24 -0.88 5.82
CA GLN A 136 -6.84 -1.26 4.55
C GLN A 136 -5.84 -1.24 3.38
N ALA A 137 -4.81 -0.41 3.44
CA ALA A 137 -3.76 -0.34 2.43
C ALA A 137 -2.87 -1.59 2.41
N CYS A 138 -2.88 -2.41 3.47
CA CYS A 138 -2.21 -3.72 3.44
C CYS A 138 -2.73 -4.57 2.27
N LEU A 139 -4.03 -4.53 1.95
CA LEU A 139 -4.59 -5.28 0.82
C LEU A 139 -4.01 -4.86 -0.55
N LYS A 140 -3.39 -3.68 -0.63
CA LYS A 140 -2.70 -3.21 -1.83
C LYS A 140 -1.29 -3.80 -1.96
N VAL A 141 -0.79 -4.54 -0.97
CA VAL A 141 0.48 -5.28 -1.06
C VAL A 141 0.25 -6.56 -1.86
N GLU A 142 1.03 -6.76 -2.92
CA GLU A 142 0.86 -7.85 -3.90
C GLU A 142 0.79 -9.23 -3.27
N LYS A 143 1.67 -9.55 -2.32
CA LYS A 143 1.70 -10.85 -1.65
C LYS A 143 0.38 -11.16 -0.92
N PHE A 144 -0.25 -10.15 -0.33
CA PHE A 144 -1.54 -10.32 0.34
C PHE A 144 -2.68 -10.41 -0.67
N GLY A 145 -2.68 -9.57 -1.70
CA GLY A 145 -3.67 -9.61 -2.78
C GLY A 145 -3.70 -10.96 -3.49
N ASP A 146 -2.54 -11.47 -3.91
CA ASP A 146 -2.41 -12.75 -4.60
C ASP A 146 -2.86 -13.92 -3.74
N LEU A 147 -2.50 -13.92 -2.45
CA LEU A 147 -2.90 -14.96 -1.51
C LEU A 147 -4.43 -14.99 -1.31
N ILE A 148 -5.05 -13.81 -1.21
CA ILE A 148 -6.50 -13.69 -1.04
C ILE A 148 -7.24 -14.14 -2.31
N LEU A 149 -6.76 -13.73 -3.49
CA LEU A 149 -7.40 -14.07 -4.78
C LEU A 149 -7.26 -15.54 -5.14
N LYS A 150 -6.17 -16.20 -4.74
CA LYS A 150 -5.90 -17.63 -5.04
C LYS A 150 -6.48 -18.59 -4.00
N ALA A 151 -7.09 -18.08 -2.92
CA ALA A 151 -7.60 -18.93 -1.86
C ALA A 151 -8.91 -19.62 -2.28
N ASN A 152 -8.89 -20.95 -2.30
CA ASN A 152 -10.08 -21.77 -2.59
C ASN A 152 -10.94 -22.04 -1.34
N GLU A 153 -10.39 -21.81 -0.14
CA GLU A 153 -11.07 -22.08 1.13
C GLU A 153 -10.71 -21.06 2.24
N PRO A 154 -11.53 -20.96 3.31
CA PRO A 154 -11.28 -20.04 4.42
C PRO A 154 -10.07 -20.42 5.30
N GLN A 155 -8.89 -19.92 4.98
CA GLN A 155 -7.66 -20.18 5.75
C GLN A 155 -7.19 -18.98 6.59
N MET A 156 -6.37 -19.24 7.60
CA MET A 156 -5.69 -18.20 8.39
C MET A 156 -4.18 -18.29 8.14
N VAL A 157 -3.56 -17.16 7.81
CA VAL A 157 -2.13 -17.10 7.52
C VAL A 157 -1.49 -16.04 8.41
N MET A 158 -0.37 -16.41 9.04
CA MET A 158 0.40 -15.50 9.89
C MET A 158 1.53 -14.86 9.08
N PHE A 159 1.71 -13.55 9.26
CA PHE A 159 2.78 -12.78 8.64
C PHE A 159 3.51 -11.93 9.68
N ASN A 160 4.80 -11.72 9.46
CA ASN A 160 5.57 -10.72 10.19
C ASN A 160 5.67 -9.44 9.34
N LEU A 161 4.90 -8.40 9.69
CA LEU A 161 4.86 -7.12 8.97
C LEU A 161 6.17 -6.34 9.03
N TYR A 162 7.13 -6.71 9.87
CA TYR A 162 8.44 -6.03 9.93
C TYR A 162 9.54 -6.79 9.19
N ASP A 163 9.27 -7.96 8.61
CA ASP A 163 10.30 -8.87 8.09
C ASP A 163 11.46 -9.00 9.11
N ASP A 164 12.65 -8.50 8.76
CA ASP A 164 13.85 -8.50 9.59
C ASP A 164 14.27 -7.12 10.14
N TRP A 165 13.41 -6.09 10.03
CA TRP A 165 13.74 -4.71 10.41
C TRP A 165 14.24 -4.59 11.85
N LEU A 166 13.68 -5.38 12.77
CA LEU A 166 14.04 -5.36 14.20
C LEU A 166 15.49 -5.76 14.48
N LYS A 167 16.22 -6.33 13.52
CA LYS A 167 17.66 -6.60 13.65
C LYS A 167 18.51 -5.33 13.66
N SER A 168 18.01 -4.24 13.06
CA SER A 168 18.78 -3.01 12.81
C SER A 168 18.12 -1.75 13.35
N ILE A 169 16.81 -1.77 13.60
CA ILE A 169 16.05 -0.63 14.09
C ILE A 169 15.13 -1.02 15.24
N SER A 170 14.79 -0.04 16.07
CA SER A 170 13.83 -0.24 17.16
C SER A 170 12.43 -0.57 16.66
N SER A 171 11.63 -1.27 17.48
CA SER A 171 10.21 -1.56 17.21
C SER A 171 9.41 -0.30 16.92
N PHE A 172 9.78 0.81 17.55
CA PHE A 172 9.21 2.11 17.26
C PHE A 172 9.43 2.56 15.82
N THR A 173 10.68 2.58 15.38
CA THR A 173 11.05 2.99 14.03
C THR A 173 10.42 2.07 12.98
N ALA A 174 10.33 0.77 13.29
CA ALA A 174 9.71 -0.24 12.43
C ALA A 174 8.21 0.03 12.25
N PHE A 175 7.50 0.31 13.35
CA PHE A 175 6.09 0.67 13.32
C PHE A 175 5.84 1.95 12.52
N SER A 176 6.62 2.99 12.76
CA SER A 176 6.48 4.26 12.05
C SER A 176 6.77 4.15 10.56
N ARG A 177 7.79 3.36 10.20
CA ARG A 177 8.07 2.99 8.80
C ARG A 177 6.88 2.27 8.17
N LEU A 178 6.30 1.29 8.86
CA LEU A 178 5.11 0.57 8.38
C LEU A 178 3.94 1.54 8.12
N ILE A 179 3.61 2.40 9.09
CA ILE A 179 2.52 3.36 8.94
C ILE A 179 2.78 4.34 7.78
N LEU A 180 4.01 4.80 7.60
CA LEU A 180 4.38 5.67 6.49
C LEU A 180 4.16 4.98 5.14
N ILE A 181 4.59 3.72 5.01
CA ILE A 181 4.39 2.92 3.78
C ILE A 181 2.90 2.71 3.52
N LEU A 182 2.13 2.32 4.54
CA LEU A 182 0.69 2.09 4.40
C LEU A 182 -0.06 3.39 4.06
N LYS A 183 0.34 4.53 4.64
CA LYS A 183 -0.20 5.85 4.26
C LYS A 183 0.13 6.19 2.81
N ALA A 184 1.37 5.97 2.37
CA ALA A 184 1.79 6.22 0.99
C ALA A 184 0.98 5.36 0.00
N LEU A 185 0.85 4.05 0.27
CA LEU A 185 0.01 3.13 -0.51
C LEU A 185 -1.47 3.53 -0.51
N HIS A 186 -1.95 4.10 0.60
CA HIS A 186 -3.31 4.61 0.70
C HIS A 186 -3.52 5.81 -0.24
N VAL A 187 -2.60 6.78 -0.22
CA VAL A 187 -2.68 8.04 -0.98
C VAL A 187 -2.40 7.84 -2.48
N ASN A 188 -1.30 7.17 -2.83
CA ASN A 188 -0.94 6.93 -4.23
C ASN A 188 -0.28 5.55 -4.36
N ASN A 189 -1.08 4.57 -4.81
CA ASN A 189 -0.63 3.19 -4.92
C ASN A 189 0.47 3.03 -5.97
N ASP A 190 0.26 3.58 -7.18
CA ASP A 190 1.15 3.41 -8.33
C ASP A 190 2.54 3.98 -8.02
N ARG A 191 2.61 5.23 -7.57
CA ARG A 191 3.89 5.89 -7.25
C ARG A 191 4.61 5.21 -6.09
N THR A 192 3.87 4.74 -5.08
CA THR A 192 4.47 4.05 -3.94
C THR A 192 5.04 2.69 -4.36
N ARG A 193 4.34 1.97 -5.25
CA ARG A 193 4.84 0.71 -5.82
C ARG A 193 6.06 0.93 -6.70
N ASP A 194 6.11 2.00 -7.49
CA ASP A 194 7.29 2.32 -8.30
C ASP A 194 8.51 2.60 -7.43
N VAL A 195 8.35 3.34 -6.32
CA VAL A 195 9.40 3.56 -5.31
C VAL A 195 9.81 2.24 -4.65
N HIS A 196 8.85 1.35 -4.39
CA HIS A 196 9.10 0.05 -3.77
C HIS A 196 9.82 -0.94 -4.71
N ARG A 197 9.48 -0.91 -6.01
CA ARG A 197 10.07 -1.77 -7.06
C ARG A 197 11.36 -1.21 -7.65
N GLY A 198 11.63 0.10 -7.49
CA GLY A 198 12.63 0.89 -8.20
C GLY A 198 14.10 0.49 -8.12
N ALA A 199 14.45 -0.71 -7.62
CA ALA A 199 15.84 -1.15 -7.55
C ALA A 199 16.07 -2.66 -7.53
N THR A 200 15.26 -3.50 -8.19
CA THR A 200 15.65 -4.90 -8.40
C THR A 200 16.51 -5.04 -9.65
N ALA A 201 17.83 -5.24 -9.44
CA ALA A 201 18.50 -6.28 -10.21
C ALA A 201 17.76 -7.59 -9.93
N ALA A 202 17.55 -8.41 -10.97
CA ALA A 202 16.91 -9.71 -10.87
C ALA A 202 17.52 -10.52 -9.72
N ALA A 203 16.81 -10.58 -8.59
CA ALA A 203 17.27 -11.33 -7.44
C ALA A 203 16.91 -12.81 -7.68
N THR A 204 17.95 -13.62 -7.70
CA THR A 204 17.98 -15.06 -7.90
C THR A 204 16.96 -15.79 -7.02
N ALA A 205 16.24 -16.73 -7.63
CA ALA A 205 14.97 -17.28 -7.18
C ALA A 205 15.08 -18.41 -6.13
N THR A 206 15.74 -18.19 -4.99
CA THR A 206 15.99 -19.29 -4.01
C THR A 206 15.57 -19.05 -2.56
N ALA A 207 14.87 -17.96 -2.23
CA ALA A 207 14.27 -17.78 -0.89
C ALA A 207 12.87 -17.14 -0.96
N PRO A 208 11.94 -17.45 -0.02
CA PRO A 208 10.63 -16.81 0.02
C PRO A 208 10.83 -15.30 0.17
N LEU A 209 10.32 -14.55 -0.81
CA LEU A 209 10.58 -13.12 -0.93
C LEU A 209 9.99 -12.37 0.29
N PRO A 210 10.75 -11.41 0.87
CA PRO A 210 10.28 -10.60 1.99
C PRO A 210 9.05 -9.79 1.59
N LEU A 211 8.24 -9.39 2.58
CA LEU A 211 7.06 -8.54 2.32
C LEU A 211 7.47 -7.20 1.72
N TRP A 212 8.57 -6.63 2.22
CA TRP A 212 9.06 -5.33 1.79
C TRP A 212 10.36 -5.48 1.00
N ARG A 213 10.30 -5.12 -0.29
CA ARG A 213 11.48 -5.03 -1.16
C ARG A 213 12.09 -3.64 -0.99
N TRP A 214 13.22 -3.55 -0.28
CA TRP A 214 14.03 -2.34 -0.24
C TRP A 214 15.49 -2.67 -0.50
N ARG A 215 16.21 -1.77 -1.20
CA ARG A 215 17.66 -1.83 -1.26
C ARG A 215 18.21 -1.50 0.13
N ARG A 216 18.86 -2.44 0.81
CA ARG A 216 19.92 -2.03 1.74
C ARG A 216 20.87 -1.19 0.90
N GLY A 217 21.09 0.06 1.28
CA GLY A 217 22.10 0.89 0.62
C GLY A 217 23.42 0.15 0.78
N SER A 218 23.86 -0.57 -0.26
CA SER A 218 25.25 -0.98 -0.35
C SER A 218 26.01 0.32 -0.51
N GLU A 219 26.97 0.60 0.38
CA GLU A 219 28.01 1.58 0.08
C GLU A 219 28.60 1.16 -1.27
N ILE A 220 28.40 1.98 -2.30
CA ILE A 220 29.04 1.77 -3.59
C ILE A 220 30.21 2.73 -3.59
N THR A 221 31.40 2.16 -3.45
CA THR A 221 32.65 2.89 -3.65
C THR A 221 32.80 3.14 -5.15
N VAL A 222 32.72 4.42 -5.56
CA VAL A 222 32.97 4.81 -6.94
C VAL A 222 34.44 5.19 -7.04
N LYS A 223 35.18 4.48 -7.90
CA LYS A 223 36.55 4.84 -8.29
C LYS A 223 36.47 5.75 -9.51
N THR A 224 36.94 6.98 -9.39
CA THR A 224 37.10 7.92 -10.51
C THR A 224 38.55 8.36 -10.61
N PHE A 225 38.97 8.86 -11.76
CA PHE A 225 40.31 9.41 -11.96
C PHE A 225 40.22 10.92 -12.22
N ASN A 226 41.12 11.71 -11.64
CA ASN A 226 41.23 13.12 -12.00
C ASN A 226 41.88 13.30 -13.39
N LYS A 227 41.89 14.52 -13.93
CA LYS A 227 42.54 14.84 -15.22
C LYS A 227 44.04 14.54 -15.26
N ASN A 228 44.67 14.37 -14.10
CA ASN A 228 46.09 14.09 -13.92
C ASN A 228 46.35 12.59 -13.65
N GLY A 229 45.33 11.73 -13.64
CA GLY A 229 45.45 10.28 -13.46
C GLY A 229 45.37 9.77 -12.02
N ASP A 230 45.14 10.63 -11.03
CA ASP A 230 45.05 10.21 -9.63
C ASP A 230 43.70 9.55 -9.32
N GLU A 231 43.74 8.42 -8.60
CA GLU A 231 42.55 7.65 -8.21
C GLU A 231 41.82 8.34 -7.03
N ILE A 232 40.57 8.74 -7.26
CA ILE A 232 39.66 9.26 -6.24
C ILE A 232 38.65 8.16 -5.91
N ILE A 233 38.64 7.77 -4.64
CA ILE A 233 37.73 6.75 -4.10
C ILE A 233 36.66 7.47 -3.25
N VAL A 234 35.45 7.64 -3.80
CA VAL A 234 34.34 8.30 -3.09
C VAL A 234 33.34 7.27 -2.59
N ASN A 235 33.12 7.24 -1.28
CA ASN A 235 32.09 6.42 -0.64
C ASN A 235 30.77 7.19 -0.61
N VAL A 236 29.90 6.94 -1.60
CA VAL A 236 28.61 7.63 -1.72
C VAL A 236 27.57 6.92 -0.85
N ARG A 237 27.13 7.58 0.23
CA ARG A 237 26.15 7.04 1.20
C ARG A 237 24.69 7.39 0.89
N SER A 238 24.43 8.29 -0.05
CA SER A 238 23.05 8.73 -0.35
C SER A 238 22.79 8.88 -1.85
N ASN A 239 21.55 8.61 -2.27
CA ASN A 239 21.07 8.81 -3.64
C ASN A 239 21.08 10.30 -4.08
N TYR A 240 21.30 11.25 -3.16
CA TYR A 240 21.24 12.68 -3.44
C TYR A 240 22.38 13.16 -4.34
N GLU A 241 23.55 12.51 -4.30
CA GLU A 241 24.74 12.89 -5.07
C GLU A 241 24.76 12.32 -6.51
N ARG A 242 23.72 11.60 -6.94
CA ARG A 242 23.55 11.16 -8.35
C ARG A 242 23.02 12.26 -9.26
N GLN A 243 23.56 13.48 -9.18
CA GLN A 243 23.41 14.42 -10.29
C GLN A 243 24.46 14.13 -11.36
N THR A 244 24.49 12.93 -11.94
CA THR A 244 25.29 12.71 -13.15
C THR A 244 24.77 11.51 -13.94
N PHE A 245 24.39 11.81 -15.19
CA PHE A 245 23.82 10.94 -16.23
C PHE A 245 22.32 10.63 -16.15
N ALA A 246 21.51 11.67 -16.35
CA ALA A 246 20.19 11.52 -16.96
C ALA A 246 20.37 11.25 -18.46
N SER A 247 20.23 9.99 -18.90
CA SER A 247 19.87 9.75 -20.30
C SER A 247 18.52 10.45 -20.54
N LYS A 248 18.43 11.32 -21.56
CA LYS A 248 17.26 12.18 -21.85
C LYS A 248 15.92 11.43 -21.91
N THR A 249 15.93 10.11 -22.03
CA THR A 249 14.76 9.23 -21.96
C THR A 249 14.88 8.27 -20.77
N ASP A 250 14.14 8.57 -19.70
CA ASP A 250 14.01 7.68 -18.54
C ASP A 250 13.06 6.51 -18.86
N TRP A 251 13.51 5.61 -19.74
CA TRP A 251 12.72 4.46 -20.20
C TRP A 251 12.59 3.39 -19.11
N ARG A 252 13.56 3.32 -18.18
CA ARG A 252 13.56 2.35 -17.07
C ARG A 252 12.47 2.64 -16.06
N ILE A 253 12.34 3.89 -15.62
CA ILE A 253 11.24 4.27 -14.73
C ILE A 253 9.91 4.00 -15.41
N ARG A 254 9.79 4.34 -16.71
CA ARG A 254 8.57 4.06 -17.49
C ARG A 254 8.23 2.57 -17.53
N ALA A 255 9.18 1.72 -17.88
CA ALA A 255 8.97 0.28 -17.92
C ALA A 255 8.50 -0.28 -16.56
N ILE A 256 9.02 0.24 -15.45
CA ILE A 256 8.58 -0.13 -14.10
C ILE A 256 7.13 0.35 -13.87
N SER A 257 6.82 1.61 -14.17
CA SER A 257 5.46 2.16 -13.98
C SER A 257 4.40 1.46 -14.85
N THR A 258 4.73 1.06 -16.08
CA THR A 258 3.80 0.37 -17.00
C THR A 258 3.27 -0.94 -16.40
N THR A 259 4.05 -1.62 -15.55
CA THR A 259 3.61 -2.86 -14.88
C THR A 259 2.46 -2.64 -13.89
N ASN A 260 2.13 -1.40 -13.53
CA ASN A 260 1.01 -1.05 -12.67
C ASN A 260 -0.25 -0.60 -13.45
N LEU A 261 -0.22 -0.52 -14.79
CA LEU A 261 -1.37 -0.05 -15.58
C LEU A 261 -2.64 -0.88 -15.38
N TYR A 262 -2.51 -2.17 -15.08
CA TYR A 262 -3.65 -3.03 -14.78
C TYR A 262 -4.48 -2.54 -13.58
N LEU A 263 -3.91 -1.75 -12.66
CA LEU A 263 -4.67 -1.18 -11.55
C LEU A 263 -5.76 -0.20 -12.00
N ARG A 264 -5.60 0.39 -13.19
CA ARG A 264 -6.59 1.30 -13.80
C ARG A 264 -7.83 0.56 -14.31
N THR A 265 -7.71 -0.74 -14.61
CA THR A 265 -8.87 -1.53 -15.09
C THR A 265 -9.92 -1.74 -14.00
N ASN A 266 -9.62 -1.42 -12.73
CA ASN A 266 -10.60 -1.43 -11.65
C ASN A 266 -11.63 -0.30 -11.75
N HIS A 267 -11.31 0.79 -12.45
CA HIS A 267 -12.17 1.96 -12.61
C HIS A 267 -12.17 2.40 -14.07
N ILE A 268 -13.06 1.81 -14.86
CA ILE A 268 -13.25 2.14 -16.27
C ILE A 268 -14.45 3.05 -16.40
N TYR A 269 -14.24 4.25 -16.95
CA TYR A 269 -15.30 5.20 -17.26
C TYR A 269 -15.55 5.16 -18.76
N VAL A 270 -16.81 4.98 -19.14
CA VAL A 270 -17.24 5.05 -20.54
C VAL A 270 -17.93 6.39 -20.72
N SER A 271 -17.28 7.28 -21.47
CA SER A 271 -17.89 8.53 -21.92
C SER A 271 -18.79 8.24 -23.12
N SER A 272 -19.92 8.93 -23.20
CA SER A 272 -20.79 8.94 -24.38
C SER A 272 -20.22 9.81 -25.52
N ASP A 273 -19.25 10.68 -25.21
CA ASP A 273 -18.50 11.49 -26.17
C ASP A 273 -17.09 10.93 -26.40
N ASP A 274 -16.52 11.19 -27.59
CA ASP A 274 -15.18 10.76 -27.98
C ASP A 274 -14.12 11.17 -26.95
N ILE A 275 -13.45 10.18 -26.33
CA ILE A 275 -12.28 10.43 -25.47
C ILE A 275 -11.10 9.54 -25.87
N LYS A 276 -9.94 10.21 -25.96
CA LYS A 276 -8.62 9.70 -26.30
C LYS A 276 -7.89 9.05 -25.11
N GLU A 277 -6.86 8.28 -25.49
CA GLU A 277 -5.56 8.05 -24.82
C GLU A 277 -5.32 6.73 -24.07
N ALA A 278 -4.25 6.03 -24.48
CA ALA A 278 -3.64 4.90 -23.77
C ALA A 278 -2.10 5.02 -23.76
N ASP A 279 -1.56 5.60 -22.68
CA ASP A 279 -0.28 5.39 -21.96
C ASP A 279 -0.10 6.59 -21.00
N LEU A 280 0.77 6.48 -19.99
CA LEU A 280 1.15 7.61 -19.13
C LEU A 280 1.84 8.75 -19.90
N ARG A 281 2.41 8.45 -21.07
CA ARG A 281 3.15 9.42 -21.85
C ARG A 281 3.13 9.12 -23.35
N THR A 282 3.37 7.90 -23.84
CA THR A 282 3.47 7.63 -25.29
C THR A 282 2.23 6.91 -25.80
N GLN A 283 1.39 7.60 -26.58
CA GLN A 283 0.13 7.02 -27.08
C GLN A 283 0.36 5.76 -27.93
N ILE A 284 -0.51 4.78 -27.76
CA ILE A 284 -0.60 3.55 -28.56
C ILE A 284 -1.99 3.49 -29.20
N ALA A 285 -2.05 3.08 -30.47
CA ALA A 285 -3.29 2.88 -31.21
C ALA A 285 -3.41 1.45 -31.76
N GLY A 286 -4.64 1.00 -31.97
CA GLY A 286 -4.95 -0.27 -32.62
C GLY A 286 -6.19 -0.15 -33.48
N TYR A 287 -6.25 -0.93 -34.56
CA TYR A 287 -7.44 -1.01 -35.40
C TYR A 287 -8.43 -2.01 -34.83
N LEU A 288 -9.70 -1.61 -34.74
CA LEU A 288 -10.79 -2.45 -34.28
C LEU A 288 -11.52 -3.04 -35.49
N TYR A 289 -11.61 -4.36 -35.54
CA TYR A 289 -12.38 -5.08 -36.55
C TYR A 289 -13.55 -5.79 -35.88
N GLY A 290 -14.69 -5.77 -36.55
CA GLY A 290 -15.94 -6.24 -35.98
C GLY A 290 -16.98 -6.52 -37.06
N ILE A 291 -18.09 -7.12 -36.62
CA ILE A 291 -19.25 -7.40 -37.47
C ILE A 291 -20.52 -7.03 -36.71
N SER A 292 -21.58 -6.70 -37.44
CA SER A 292 -22.89 -6.60 -36.82
C SER A 292 -23.45 -7.97 -36.53
N PRO A 293 -24.12 -8.17 -35.38
CA PRO A 293 -24.90 -9.39 -35.16
C PRO A 293 -26.00 -9.47 -36.23
N PRO A 294 -26.42 -10.69 -36.63
CA PRO A 294 -27.42 -10.90 -37.68
C PRO A 294 -28.77 -10.25 -37.32
N ASP A 295 -29.09 -10.17 -36.03
CA ASP A 295 -30.37 -9.67 -35.53
C ASP A 295 -30.45 -8.14 -35.51
N ASN A 296 -29.31 -7.43 -35.51
CA ASN A 296 -29.30 -5.97 -35.41
C ASN A 296 -28.09 -5.32 -36.07
N LEU A 297 -28.30 -4.75 -37.26
CA LEU A 297 -27.26 -4.07 -38.06
C LEU A 297 -26.75 -2.75 -37.46
N LYS A 298 -27.48 -2.15 -36.52
CA LYS A 298 -27.05 -0.91 -35.83
C LYS A 298 -26.00 -1.18 -34.75
N ILE A 299 -25.93 -2.42 -34.25
CA ILE A 299 -24.92 -2.83 -33.28
C ILE A 299 -23.66 -3.27 -34.03
N LYS A 300 -22.48 -2.88 -33.55
CA LYS A 300 -21.18 -3.33 -34.06
C LYS A 300 -20.44 -4.03 -32.93
N GLU A 301 -20.20 -5.33 -33.08
CA GLU A 301 -19.43 -6.10 -32.12
C GLU A 301 -17.96 -6.12 -32.53
N ILE A 302 -17.09 -5.62 -31.67
CA ILE A 302 -15.64 -5.70 -31.85
C ILE A 302 -15.20 -7.15 -31.59
N ARG A 303 -14.62 -7.80 -32.61
CA ARG A 303 -14.16 -9.20 -32.54
C ARG A 303 -12.65 -9.33 -32.47
N CYS A 304 -11.93 -8.34 -32.99
CA CYS A 304 -10.47 -8.35 -33.06
C CYS A 304 -9.92 -6.94 -32.91
N LEU A 305 -8.77 -6.84 -32.24
CA LEU A 305 -7.94 -5.65 -32.17
C LEU A 305 -6.59 -5.97 -32.81
N ILE A 306 -6.14 -5.12 -33.72
CA ILE A 306 -4.87 -5.29 -34.43
C ILE A 306 -3.91 -4.17 -34.03
N LEU A 307 -2.73 -4.57 -33.58
CA LEU A 307 -1.62 -3.67 -33.28
C LEU A 307 -0.63 -3.68 -34.45
N PRO A 308 -0.71 -2.72 -35.40
CA PRO A 308 0.30 -2.60 -36.43
C PRO A 308 1.62 -2.07 -35.85
N PRO A 309 2.75 -2.22 -36.58
CA PRO A 309 3.98 -1.50 -36.27
C PRO A 309 3.70 0.00 -36.21
N GLN A 310 4.02 0.66 -35.10
CA GLN A 310 3.64 2.05 -34.85
C GLN A 310 4.72 2.80 -34.08
N ARG A 311 4.74 4.12 -34.22
CA ARG A 311 5.59 5.02 -33.42
C ARG A 311 4.72 6.06 -32.73
N GLY A 312 4.60 5.96 -31.42
CA GLY A 312 3.86 6.92 -30.61
C GLY A 312 4.69 8.13 -30.18
N THR A 313 4.03 9.25 -29.95
CA THR A 313 4.52 10.43 -29.21
C THR A 313 3.55 10.77 -28.07
N HIS A 314 3.73 11.91 -27.39
CA HIS A 314 2.79 12.36 -26.36
C HIS A 314 1.41 12.73 -26.89
N GLU A 315 1.32 13.13 -28.16
CA GLU A 315 0.10 13.72 -28.73
C GLU A 315 -0.43 12.96 -29.94
N ILE A 316 0.45 12.28 -30.67
CA ILE A 316 0.16 11.67 -31.97
C ILE A 316 0.78 10.27 -32.06
N VAL A 317 0.06 9.35 -32.70
CA VAL A 317 0.56 8.02 -33.10
C VAL A 317 0.76 7.98 -34.61
N TYR A 318 1.96 7.62 -35.05
CA TYR A 318 2.26 7.35 -36.45
C TYR A 318 1.97 5.88 -36.76
N LEU A 319 1.01 5.65 -37.65
CA LEU A 319 0.61 4.33 -38.14
C LEU A 319 1.10 4.11 -39.58
N PRO A 320 1.25 2.85 -40.04
CA PRO A 320 1.55 2.55 -41.43
C PRO A 320 0.40 2.99 -42.35
N ASN A 321 0.72 3.40 -43.57
CA ASN A 321 -0.29 3.83 -44.56
C ASN A 321 -1.20 2.67 -45.00
N LEU A 322 -0.71 1.43 -44.94
CA LEU A 322 -1.45 0.24 -45.35
C LEU A 322 -2.24 -0.32 -44.16
N LEU A 323 -3.54 -0.54 -44.37
CA LEU A 323 -4.38 -1.22 -43.39
C LEU A 323 -3.95 -2.68 -43.22
N PRO A 324 -4.03 -3.24 -42.00
CA PRO A 324 -3.68 -4.63 -41.77
C PRO A 324 -4.57 -5.57 -42.59
N GLN A 325 -3.94 -6.52 -43.29
CA GLN A 325 -4.62 -7.60 -44.00
C GLN A 325 -4.13 -8.93 -43.47
N HIS A 326 -5.05 -9.80 -43.09
CA HIS A 326 -4.75 -11.14 -42.58
C HIS A 326 -5.96 -12.05 -42.85
N GLU A 327 -5.70 -13.35 -43.03
CA GLU A 327 -6.74 -14.34 -43.33
C GLU A 327 -7.84 -14.37 -42.26
N TYR A 328 -7.46 -14.38 -40.98
CA TYR A 328 -8.40 -14.29 -39.85
C TYR A 328 -9.26 -13.01 -39.77
N ILE A 329 -8.89 -11.93 -40.48
CA ILE A 329 -9.69 -10.69 -40.54
C ILE A 329 -10.76 -10.79 -41.64
N LYS A 330 -10.46 -11.53 -42.70
CA LYS A 330 -11.41 -11.79 -43.78
C LYS A 330 -12.45 -12.76 -43.23
N VAL A 331 -13.49 -12.20 -42.62
CA VAL A 331 -14.63 -12.96 -42.14
C VAL A 331 -15.13 -13.82 -43.31
N ARG A 332 -15.02 -15.15 -43.16
CA ARG A 332 -15.76 -16.10 -44.01
C ARG A 332 -17.22 -15.68 -43.88
N LYS A 333 -17.80 -15.15 -44.94
CA LYS A 333 -19.26 -15.07 -45.07
C LYS A 333 -19.75 -16.52 -44.99
N SER A 334 -20.23 -16.93 -43.83
CA SER A 334 -21.07 -18.12 -43.68
C SER A 334 -22.48 -17.76 -44.09
#